data_AF-A0A0F9J634-F1
#
_entry.id   AF-A0A0F9J634-F1
#
_cell.length_a   1.000
_cell.length_b   1.000
_cell.length_c   1.000
_cell.angle_alpha   90.00
_cell.angle_beta   90.00
_cell.angle_gamma   90.00
#
_symmetry.space_group_name_H-M   'P 1'
#
loop_
_entity.id
_entity.type
_entity.pdbx_description
1 polymer ?
#
loop_
_entity_poly.entity_id
_entity_poly.type
_entity_poly.pdbx_seq_one_letter_code
_entity_poly.pdbx_strand_id
1 'polypeptide(L)'
;MSDIVYPPEQVFSPKIEKKDFELIILWMLNNNDSCEWSDFTKPPLEFRLSTLSKYLSILKSKGFVDNYARGHYKIKQEGKKRFHEKIKVTSKKKKLNYPPRVITRRRNYDHWILWMVYNNNYCKWSSFLEPPLSINQSSLSKTLNLLIDQNFIKKDENKEYRITRSGKIEYSNMLQTYDLDRQSILDDETKRIEDVTIRTTDFFNKYNIEGEDIQFRFLSNVLKLDYTRVEKMLIDEEDFDKIVLFISMNHPDQYPDYVSTEEFSTEYEIEIETLNYYVLEIVDKQFLQIKFFKLTDPPDSHYYFQENERLEIILRAITEDYITKYTYLNKLFSRTVDLTSTINQILVDACDILFDSGLKGSVKEFLPKYIKYLAFKIEAKKEFKEANDKLEGIIWQDIPEIFQSGSFEILEDQYEKEIKKLNINIKKDPENLDLYNSKLSILIYYNRYDDALDLLDEMFEIFPDKEKGIKMKKASILKSMKELDAGLDIINDLSERYPEDNDFLNYKAYWLQYLGKREEALEIIQDLVDRIPDNGMYHDTYGEILMYFEEYEEATKEFQNALELVSEDWYIYQTYIKLGICYKELEIYDLAKENLLKGKSLTSEQTFDPETQQKWLAIADLFILQIEQFL
;
A
#
# COMPACT_ATOMS: atom_id res chain seq x y z
N MET A 1 -38.04 -15.51 -47.23
CA MET A 1 -38.39 -16.70 -46.42
C MET A 1 -37.29 -16.81 -45.38
N SER A 2 -37.61 -16.62 -44.11
CA SER A 2 -36.66 -16.79 -43.02
C SER A 2 -36.36 -18.28 -42.88
N ASP A 3 -35.09 -18.68 -42.95
CA ASP A 3 -34.70 -20.07 -42.73
C ASP A 3 -35.08 -20.47 -41.30
N ILE A 4 -35.90 -21.52 -41.20
CA ILE A 4 -36.31 -22.03 -39.90
C ILE A 4 -35.14 -22.73 -39.23
N VAL A 5 -34.84 -22.29 -38.03
CA VAL A 5 -33.80 -22.85 -37.19
C VAL A 5 -34.38 -24.05 -36.47
N TYR A 6 -33.82 -25.24 -36.72
CA TYR A 6 -34.22 -26.50 -36.10
C TYR A 6 -33.35 -26.85 -34.88
N PRO A 7 -33.89 -27.56 -33.88
CA PRO A 7 -33.13 -27.96 -32.70
C PRO A 7 -31.95 -28.86 -33.08
N PRO A 8 -30.89 -28.93 -32.26
CA PRO A 8 -29.81 -29.89 -32.47
C PRO A 8 -30.34 -31.34 -32.45
N GLU A 9 -29.71 -32.24 -33.21
CA GLU A 9 -30.12 -33.66 -33.33
C GLU A 9 -30.27 -34.37 -31.98
N GLN A 10 -29.43 -34.00 -31.01
CA GLN A 10 -29.45 -34.49 -29.64
C GLN A 10 -30.78 -34.21 -28.91
N VAL A 11 -31.49 -33.14 -29.30
CA VAL A 11 -32.74 -32.68 -28.68
C VAL A 11 -33.96 -33.30 -29.37
N PHE A 12 -33.98 -33.42 -30.71
CA PHE A 12 -35.13 -33.96 -31.44
C PHE A 12 -35.04 -35.44 -31.82
N SER A 13 -33.85 -36.05 -31.70
CA SER A 13 -33.60 -37.49 -31.95
C SER A 13 -32.58 -38.10 -30.96
N PRO A 14 -32.87 -38.11 -29.64
CA PRO A 14 -31.97 -38.67 -28.63
C PRO A 14 -31.76 -40.18 -28.80
N LYS A 15 -30.51 -40.65 -28.75
CA LYS A 15 -30.14 -42.08 -28.94
C LYS A 15 -30.58 -43.01 -27.80
N ILE A 16 -30.80 -42.49 -26.58
CA ILE A 16 -30.96 -43.28 -25.35
C ILE A 16 -32.29 -42.99 -24.62
N GLU A 17 -32.89 -41.81 -24.82
CA GLU A 17 -34.05 -41.34 -24.04
C GLU A 17 -35.31 -41.15 -24.92
N LYS A 18 -36.49 -41.08 -24.29
CA LYS A 18 -37.74 -40.79 -25.00
C LYS A 18 -37.78 -39.32 -25.43
N LYS A 19 -38.22 -39.06 -26.67
CA LYS A 19 -38.38 -37.70 -27.21
C LYS A 19 -39.30 -36.84 -26.33
N ASP A 20 -38.81 -35.69 -25.86
CA ASP A 20 -39.60 -34.69 -25.14
C ASP A 20 -40.24 -33.71 -26.14
N PHE A 21 -41.45 -34.05 -26.61
CA PHE A 21 -42.17 -33.26 -27.60
C PHE A 21 -42.52 -31.84 -27.11
N GLU A 22 -42.68 -31.61 -25.80
CA GLU A 22 -42.94 -30.28 -25.25
C GLU A 22 -41.70 -29.39 -25.39
N LEU A 23 -40.53 -29.93 -25.04
CA LEU A 23 -39.26 -29.22 -25.16
C LEU A 23 -38.94 -28.89 -26.62
N ILE A 24 -39.12 -29.84 -27.54
CA ILE A 24 -38.85 -29.62 -28.97
C ILE A 24 -39.75 -28.52 -29.54
N ILE A 25 -41.06 -28.52 -29.20
CA ILE A 25 -42.00 -27.50 -29.69
C ILE A 25 -41.67 -26.12 -29.12
N LEU A 26 -41.38 -26.03 -27.81
CA LEU A 26 -41.01 -24.76 -27.19
C LEU A 26 -39.66 -24.24 -27.70
N TRP A 27 -38.70 -25.13 -27.96
CA TRP A 27 -37.41 -24.77 -28.56
C TRP A 27 -37.61 -24.16 -29.95
N MET A 28 -38.40 -24.81 -30.81
CA MET A 28 -38.72 -24.31 -32.15
C MET A 28 -39.35 -22.92 -32.09
N LEU A 29 -40.36 -22.74 -31.24
CA LEU A 29 -41.08 -21.47 -31.15
C LEU A 29 -40.29 -20.36 -30.42
N ASN A 30 -39.26 -20.71 -29.65
CA ASN A 30 -38.39 -19.74 -28.99
C ASN A 30 -37.29 -19.20 -29.89
N ASN A 31 -36.78 -20.04 -30.81
CA ASN A 31 -35.66 -19.69 -31.69
C ASN A 31 -36.11 -19.23 -33.08
N ASN A 32 -37.42 -19.17 -33.33
CA ASN A 32 -38.01 -18.68 -34.58
C ASN A 32 -39.12 -17.67 -34.25
N ASP A 33 -39.26 -16.63 -35.07
CA ASP A 33 -40.28 -15.58 -34.87
C ASP A 33 -41.72 -16.11 -34.90
N SER A 34 -41.95 -17.16 -35.69
CA SER A 34 -43.16 -17.96 -35.75
C SER A 34 -42.87 -19.29 -36.42
N CYS A 35 -43.62 -20.34 -36.10
CA CYS A 35 -43.57 -21.62 -36.82
C CYS A 35 -44.95 -22.00 -37.36
N GLU A 36 -44.98 -22.52 -38.58
CA GLU A 36 -46.11 -23.18 -39.21
C GLU A 36 -46.23 -24.64 -38.77
N TRP A 37 -47.43 -25.18 -38.92
CA TRP A 37 -47.71 -26.61 -38.71
C TRP A 37 -46.82 -27.51 -39.58
N SER A 38 -46.48 -27.07 -40.80
CA SER A 38 -45.57 -27.76 -41.72
C SER A 38 -44.18 -27.99 -41.14
N ASP A 39 -43.71 -27.06 -40.31
CA ASP A 39 -42.31 -27.02 -39.86
C ASP A 39 -42.02 -28.12 -38.86
N PHE A 40 -43.04 -28.57 -38.13
CA PHE A 40 -42.95 -29.70 -37.21
C PHE A 40 -43.18 -31.04 -37.90
N THR A 41 -43.87 -31.06 -39.04
CA THR A 41 -44.36 -32.29 -39.69
C THR A 41 -43.49 -32.73 -40.87
N LYS A 42 -42.59 -31.86 -41.34
CA LYS A 42 -41.58 -32.17 -42.36
C LYS A 42 -40.22 -32.50 -41.73
N PRO A 43 -39.27 -33.08 -42.49
CA PRO A 43 -37.89 -33.25 -42.04
C PRO A 43 -37.29 -31.90 -41.58
N PRO A 44 -36.48 -31.87 -40.52
CA PRO A 44 -35.91 -33.02 -39.79
C PRO A 44 -36.75 -33.57 -38.61
N LEU A 45 -37.92 -33.00 -38.29
CA LEU A 45 -38.69 -33.35 -37.08
C LEU A 45 -39.73 -34.46 -37.27
N GLU A 46 -40.47 -34.43 -38.37
CA GLU A 46 -41.48 -35.45 -38.75
C GLU A 46 -42.48 -35.85 -37.64
N PHE A 47 -43.08 -34.88 -36.95
CA PHE A 47 -44.05 -35.16 -35.90
C PHE A 47 -45.32 -35.82 -36.47
N ARG A 48 -45.81 -36.87 -35.80
CA ARG A 48 -47.15 -37.41 -36.09
C ARG A 48 -48.19 -36.33 -35.83
N LEU A 49 -49.12 -36.13 -36.77
CA LEU A 49 -50.17 -35.09 -36.72
C LEU A 49 -50.95 -35.10 -35.40
N SER A 50 -51.30 -36.29 -34.90
CA SER A 50 -52.02 -36.46 -33.62
C SER A 50 -51.19 -36.05 -32.41
N THR A 51 -49.88 -36.33 -32.40
CA THR A 51 -48.96 -35.94 -31.33
C THR A 51 -48.78 -34.42 -31.32
N LEU A 52 -48.49 -33.81 -32.46
CA LEU A 52 -48.34 -32.36 -32.57
C LEU A 52 -49.61 -31.62 -32.12
N SER A 53 -50.77 -32.07 -32.61
CA SER A 53 -52.07 -31.50 -32.22
C SER A 53 -52.31 -31.55 -30.72
N LYS A 54 -51.99 -32.69 -30.08
CA LYS A 54 -52.16 -32.87 -28.64
C LYS A 54 -51.28 -31.89 -27.87
N TYR A 55 -49.99 -31.81 -28.18
CA TYR A 55 -49.05 -30.97 -27.43
C TYR A 55 -49.27 -29.47 -27.66
N LEU A 56 -49.58 -29.05 -28.89
CA LEU A 56 -49.94 -27.65 -29.16
C LEU A 56 -51.23 -27.23 -28.44
N SER A 57 -52.23 -28.12 -28.37
CA SER A 57 -53.46 -27.86 -27.61
C SER A 57 -53.18 -27.68 -26.10
N ILE A 58 -52.33 -28.53 -25.53
CA ILE A 58 -51.91 -28.44 -24.11
C ILE A 58 -51.10 -27.17 -23.86
N LEU A 59 -50.16 -26.82 -24.73
CA LEU A 59 -49.34 -25.62 -24.58
C LEU A 59 -50.18 -24.35 -24.73
N LYS A 60 -51.18 -24.37 -25.61
CA LYS A 60 -52.13 -23.27 -25.78
C LYS A 60 -53.04 -23.11 -24.57
N SER A 61 -53.59 -24.20 -24.02
CA SER A 61 -54.46 -24.13 -22.83
C SER A 61 -53.71 -23.65 -21.58
N LYS A 62 -52.39 -23.91 -21.50
CA LYS A 62 -51.51 -23.39 -20.45
C LYS A 62 -50.98 -21.97 -20.70
N GLY A 63 -51.36 -21.33 -21.82
CA GLY A 63 -50.92 -19.99 -22.17
C GLY A 63 -49.47 -19.87 -22.61
N PHE A 64 -48.78 -20.98 -22.92
CA PHE A 64 -47.37 -20.97 -23.32
C PHE A 64 -47.16 -20.66 -24.81
N VAL A 65 -48.16 -20.97 -25.64
CA VAL A 65 -48.11 -20.81 -27.10
C VAL A 65 -49.39 -20.15 -27.57
N ASP A 66 -49.28 -19.18 -28.48
CA ASP A 66 -50.41 -18.62 -29.21
C ASP A 66 -50.55 -19.19 -30.61
N ASN A 67 -51.78 -19.15 -31.12
CA ASN A 67 -52.07 -19.36 -32.53
C ASN A 67 -52.72 -18.08 -33.05
N TYR A 68 -51.92 -17.25 -33.72
CA TYR A 68 -52.34 -15.94 -34.22
C TYR A 68 -52.94 -16.01 -35.63
N ALA A 69 -52.68 -17.09 -36.37
CA ALA A 69 -53.30 -17.40 -37.67
C ALA A 69 -53.41 -18.92 -37.83
N ARG A 70 -54.37 -19.40 -38.64
CA ARG A 70 -54.63 -20.83 -38.83
C ARG A 70 -53.36 -21.57 -39.27
N GLY A 71 -52.84 -22.43 -38.41
CA GLY A 71 -51.61 -23.20 -38.66
C GLY A 71 -50.30 -22.49 -38.28
N HIS A 72 -50.34 -21.24 -37.80
CA HIS A 72 -49.16 -20.48 -37.36
C HIS A 72 -49.15 -20.31 -35.84
N TYR A 73 -47.99 -20.54 -35.24
CA TYR A 73 -47.79 -20.58 -33.80
C TYR A 73 -46.64 -19.66 -33.38
N LYS A 74 -46.78 -19.03 -32.21
CA LYS A 74 -45.73 -18.20 -31.60
C LYS A 74 -45.66 -18.44 -30.10
N ILE A 75 -44.46 -18.41 -29.54
CA ILE A 75 -44.27 -18.57 -28.09
C ILE A 75 -44.70 -17.31 -27.34
N LYS A 76 -45.35 -17.48 -26.18
CA LYS A 76 -45.63 -16.39 -25.23
C LYS A 76 -44.52 -16.26 -24.18
N GLN A 77 -44.49 -15.18 -23.41
CA GLN A 77 -43.47 -14.96 -22.39
C GLN A 77 -43.43 -16.08 -21.34
N GLU A 78 -44.59 -16.59 -20.94
CA GLU A 78 -44.72 -17.74 -20.03
C GLU A 78 -44.15 -19.02 -20.65
N GLY A 79 -44.31 -19.19 -21.96
CA GLY A 79 -43.70 -20.29 -22.71
C GLY A 79 -42.18 -20.20 -22.74
N LYS A 80 -41.62 -18.99 -22.88
CA LYS A 80 -40.16 -18.77 -22.80
C LYS A 80 -39.62 -19.15 -21.41
N LYS A 81 -40.30 -18.73 -20.34
CA LYS A 81 -39.94 -19.13 -18.96
C LYS A 81 -39.96 -20.66 -18.80
N ARG A 82 -41.02 -21.32 -19.29
CA ARG A 82 -41.17 -22.78 -19.25
C ARG A 82 -40.07 -23.51 -20.04
N PHE A 83 -39.66 -22.95 -21.17
CA PHE A 83 -38.56 -23.47 -21.97
C PHE A 83 -37.24 -23.43 -21.18
N HIS A 84 -36.91 -22.29 -20.56
CA HIS A 84 -35.71 -22.15 -19.73
C HIS A 84 -35.74 -23.07 -18.49
N GLU A 85 -36.91 -23.29 -17.87
CA GLU A 85 -37.09 -24.28 -16.81
C GLU A 85 -36.78 -25.70 -17.28
N LYS A 86 -37.34 -26.12 -18.42
CA LYS A 86 -37.12 -27.45 -18.99
C LYS A 86 -35.65 -27.66 -19.32
N ILE A 87 -34.98 -26.69 -19.95
CA ILE A 87 -33.53 -26.76 -20.19
C ILE A 87 -32.74 -26.91 -18.89
N LYS A 88 -33.10 -26.17 -17.83
CA LYS A 88 -32.50 -26.32 -16.49
C LYS A 88 -32.73 -27.70 -15.86
N VAL A 89 -33.83 -28.38 -16.19
CA VAL A 89 -34.12 -29.75 -15.72
C VAL A 89 -33.36 -30.80 -16.52
N THR A 90 -33.31 -30.71 -17.85
CA THR A 90 -32.52 -31.64 -18.70
C THR A 90 -31.00 -31.49 -18.52
N SER A 91 -30.52 -30.30 -18.11
CA SER A 91 -29.13 -30.09 -17.70
C SER A 91 -28.80 -30.59 -16.28
N LYS A 92 -29.78 -31.14 -15.55
CA LYS A 92 -29.62 -31.74 -14.21
C LYS A 92 -29.81 -33.27 -14.22
N LYS A 93 -28.89 -34.00 -14.86
CA LYS A 93 -28.15 -35.01 -14.09
C LYS A 93 -26.91 -34.30 -13.58
N LYS A 94 -27.03 -33.65 -12.42
CA LYS A 94 -25.93 -32.89 -11.79
C LYS A 94 -24.78 -33.89 -11.59
N LYS A 95 -23.76 -33.82 -12.44
CA LYS A 95 -22.52 -34.59 -12.23
C LYS A 95 -21.93 -34.03 -10.95
N LEU A 96 -22.01 -34.80 -9.87
CA LEU A 96 -21.50 -34.37 -8.58
C LEU A 96 -20.01 -34.01 -8.73
N ASN A 97 -19.62 -32.88 -8.19
CA ASN A 97 -18.22 -32.46 -8.10
C ASN A 97 -17.58 -33.27 -6.96
N TYR A 98 -16.78 -34.25 -7.34
CA TYR A 98 -16.08 -35.14 -6.42
C TYR A 98 -14.67 -34.60 -6.12
N PRO A 99 -14.15 -34.81 -4.90
CA PRO A 99 -12.84 -34.33 -4.50
C PRO A 99 -11.74 -34.93 -5.37
N PRO A 100 -10.71 -34.14 -5.71
CA PRO A 100 -9.59 -34.57 -6.54
C PRO A 100 -8.79 -35.68 -5.86
N ARG A 101 -7.93 -36.34 -6.66
CA ARG A 101 -7.08 -37.43 -6.18
C ARG A 101 -6.19 -37.03 -5.01
N VAL A 102 -5.79 -35.77 -4.92
CA VAL A 102 -4.91 -35.27 -3.86
C VAL A 102 -5.57 -35.40 -2.48
N ILE A 103 -6.85 -35.06 -2.38
CA ILE A 103 -7.66 -35.18 -1.16
C ILE A 103 -8.05 -36.64 -0.90
N THR A 104 -8.39 -37.38 -1.95
CA THR A 104 -8.80 -38.79 -1.83
C THR A 104 -7.63 -39.77 -1.66
N ARG A 105 -6.38 -39.31 -1.75
CA ARG A 105 -5.16 -40.13 -1.57
C ARG A 105 -5.05 -40.69 -0.16
N ARG A 106 -5.47 -39.93 0.85
CA ARG A 106 -5.55 -40.38 2.25
C ARG A 106 -7.02 -40.63 2.60
N ARG A 107 -7.30 -41.65 3.42
CA ARG A 107 -8.65 -41.95 3.91
C ARG A 107 -9.04 -40.94 5.01
N ASN A 108 -9.35 -39.71 4.61
CA ASN A 108 -9.87 -38.67 5.50
C ASN A 108 -11.32 -38.33 5.11
N TYR A 109 -12.27 -39.04 5.73
CA TYR A 109 -13.67 -38.99 5.31
C TYR A 109 -14.35 -37.65 5.62
N ASP A 110 -13.88 -36.94 6.64
CA ASP A 110 -14.25 -35.57 6.98
C ASP A 110 -14.00 -34.63 5.78
N HIS A 111 -12.79 -34.65 5.23
CA HIS A 111 -12.38 -33.82 4.11
C HIS A 111 -13.14 -34.18 2.83
N TRP A 112 -13.41 -35.47 2.62
CA TRP A 112 -14.21 -35.93 1.47
C TRP A 112 -15.65 -35.44 1.57
N ILE A 113 -16.22 -35.50 2.77
CA ILE A 113 -17.60 -35.06 3.00
C ILE A 113 -17.70 -33.54 2.88
N LEU A 114 -16.79 -32.79 3.49
CA LEU A 114 -16.73 -31.33 3.41
C LEU A 114 -16.63 -30.85 1.96
N TRP A 115 -15.76 -31.43 1.15
CA TRP A 115 -15.68 -31.12 -0.30
C TRP A 115 -17.00 -31.35 -1.02
N MET A 116 -17.62 -32.50 -0.76
CA MET A 116 -18.85 -32.88 -1.44
C MET A 116 -19.99 -31.93 -1.08
N VAL A 117 -20.19 -31.62 0.20
CA VAL A 117 -21.28 -30.71 0.61
C VAL A 117 -21.02 -29.28 0.15
N TYR A 118 -19.75 -28.84 0.14
CA TYR A 118 -19.38 -27.51 -0.32
C TYR A 118 -19.63 -27.33 -1.84
N ASN A 119 -19.07 -28.22 -2.66
CA ASN A 119 -19.06 -28.04 -4.11
C ASN A 119 -20.37 -28.40 -4.82
N ASN A 120 -21.31 -29.05 -4.12
CA ASN A 120 -22.57 -29.50 -4.70
C ASN A 120 -23.79 -28.77 -4.12
N ASN A 121 -23.59 -27.79 -3.24
CA ASN A 121 -24.58 -27.04 -2.43
C ASN A 121 -25.31 -27.89 -1.39
N TYR A 122 -25.60 -29.15 -1.71
CA TYR A 122 -26.12 -30.14 -0.79
C TYR A 122 -25.78 -31.54 -1.31
N CYS A 123 -25.64 -32.50 -0.40
CA CYS A 123 -25.47 -33.92 -0.73
C CYS A 123 -26.49 -34.78 0.00
N LYS A 124 -26.96 -35.84 -0.66
CA LYS A 124 -27.76 -36.89 -0.01
C LYS A 124 -26.85 -38.01 0.46
N TRP A 125 -27.31 -38.80 1.44
CA TRP A 125 -26.55 -39.95 1.96
C TRP A 125 -25.99 -40.88 0.87
N SER A 126 -26.78 -41.15 -0.18
CA SER A 126 -26.37 -41.98 -1.32
C SER A 126 -25.16 -41.44 -2.09
N SER A 127 -24.92 -40.13 -2.04
CA SER A 127 -23.85 -39.45 -2.80
C SER A 127 -22.44 -39.83 -2.33
N PHE A 128 -22.31 -40.50 -1.19
CA PHE A 128 -21.04 -40.87 -0.55
C PHE A 128 -20.75 -42.37 -0.56
N LEU A 129 -21.67 -43.18 -1.11
CA LEU A 129 -21.56 -44.64 -1.09
C LEU A 129 -21.08 -45.23 -2.42
N GLU A 130 -21.33 -44.51 -3.52
CA GLU A 130 -21.05 -44.96 -4.88
C GLU A 130 -19.74 -44.36 -5.42
N PRO A 131 -19.02 -45.06 -6.33
CA PRO A 131 -17.83 -44.52 -6.98
C PRO A 131 -18.08 -43.14 -7.59
N PRO A 132 -17.11 -42.20 -7.48
CA PRO A 132 -15.72 -42.40 -7.08
C PRO A 132 -15.45 -42.34 -5.56
N LEU A 133 -16.42 -41.95 -4.72
CA LEU A 133 -16.27 -41.91 -3.26
C LEU A 133 -17.03 -43.07 -2.61
N SER A 134 -16.35 -44.18 -2.35
CA SER A 134 -16.97 -45.34 -1.69
C SER A 134 -16.64 -45.35 -0.19
N ILE A 135 -17.36 -44.53 0.59
CA ILE A 135 -17.26 -44.52 2.05
C ILE A 135 -18.15 -45.62 2.61
N ASN A 136 -17.63 -46.44 3.54
CA ASN A 136 -18.46 -47.46 4.19
C ASN A 136 -19.52 -46.80 5.11
N GLN A 137 -20.70 -47.42 5.23
CA GLN A 137 -21.84 -46.82 5.94
C GLN A 137 -21.54 -46.47 7.40
N SER A 138 -20.79 -47.31 8.11
CA SER A 138 -20.42 -47.08 9.51
C SER A 138 -19.51 -45.86 9.70
N SER A 139 -18.53 -45.70 8.82
CA SER A 139 -17.61 -44.56 8.83
C SER A 139 -18.32 -43.29 8.38
N LEU A 140 -19.15 -43.37 7.34
CA LEU A 140 -19.96 -42.25 6.87
C LEU A 140 -20.87 -41.72 7.98
N SER A 141 -21.57 -42.61 8.70
CA SER A 141 -22.43 -42.20 9.82
C SER A 141 -21.65 -41.54 10.94
N LYS A 142 -20.51 -42.11 11.32
CA LYS A 142 -19.68 -41.59 12.41
C LYS A 142 -19.14 -40.20 12.06
N THR A 143 -18.62 -40.03 10.85
CA THR A 143 -18.05 -38.76 10.40
C THR A 143 -19.12 -37.70 10.18
N LEU A 144 -20.28 -38.03 9.60
CA LEU A 144 -21.38 -37.07 9.46
C LEU A 144 -21.87 -36.57 10.81
N ASN A 145 -22.02 -37.45 11.80
CA ASN A 145 -22.41 -37.02 13.15
C ASN A 145 -21.35 -36.12 13.77
N LEU A 146 -20.06 -36.46 13.65
CA LEU A 146 -18.97 -35.64 14.15
C LEU A 146 -18.96 -34.25 13.51
N LEU A 147 -19.15 -34.14 12.19
CA LEU A 147 -19.21 -32.85 11.49
C LEU A 147 -20.46 -32.05 11.85
N ILE A 148 -21.57 -32.70 12.21
CA ILE A 148 -22.77 -32.03 12.73
C ILE A 148 -22.51 -31.52 14.15
N ASP A 149 -21.90 -32.32 15.01
CA ASP A 149 -21.58 -31.96 16.39
C ASP A 149 -20.58 -30.78 16.45
N GLN A 150 -19.65 -30.71 15.50
CA GLN A 150 -18.74 -29.56 15.31
C GLN A 150 -19.40 -28.36 14.61
N ASN A 151 -20.69 -28.46 14.29
CA ASN A 151 -21.45 -27.46 13.55
C ASN A 151 -20.90 -27.17 12.14
N PHE A 152 -20.10 -28.04 11.52
CA PHE A 152 -19.56 -27.83 10.16
C PHE A 152 -20.55 -28.17 9.05
N ILE A 153 -21.48 -29.08 9.31
CA ILE A 153 -22.57 -29.39 8.38
C ILE A 153 -23.89 -29.45 9.14
N LYS A 154 -24.98 -29.12 8.46
CA LYS A 154 -26.34 -29.31 8.97
C LYS A 154 -27.12 -30.25 8.08
N LYS A 155 -28.03 -31.00 8.69
CA LYS A 155 -28.97 -31.87 7.99
C LYS A 155 -30.35 -31.21 8.00
N ASP A 156 -30.90 -30.98 6.82
CA ASP A 156 -32.24 -30.42 6.69
C ASP A 156 -33.34 -31.49 6.80
N GLU A 157 -34.60 -31.04 6.86
CA GLU A 157 -35.79 -31.89 6.94
C GLU A 157 -35.90 -32.88 5.76
N ASN A 158 -35.31 -32.54 4.61
CA ASN A 158 -35.27 -33.36 3.40
C ASN A 158 -34.14 -34.40 3.42
N LYS A 159 -33.44 -34.55 4.55
CA LYS A 159 -32.26 -35.42 4.72
C LYS A 159 -31.10 -35.05 3.79
N GLU A 160 -31.00 -33.78 3.42
CA GLU A 160 -29.88 -33.24 2.66
C GLU A 160 -28.87 -32.62 3.61
N TYR A 161 -27.59 -32.90 3.37
CA TYR A 161 -26.47 -32.38 4.14
C TYR A 161 -25.95 -31.13 3.45
N ARG A 162 -25.89 -30.03 4.19
CA ARG A 162 -25.46 -28.70 3.72
C ARG A 162 -24.33 -28.21 4.59
N ILE A 163 -23.36 -27.56 3.99
CA ILE A 163 -22.27 -26.93 4.73
C ILE A 163 -22.78 -25.71 5.50
N THR A 164 -22.31 -25.52 6.72
CA THR A 164 -22.55 -24.32 7.53
C THR A 164 -21.41 -23.30 7.30
N ARG A 165 -21.51 -22.11 7.90
CA ARG A 165 -20.45 -21.11 7.82
C ARG A 165 -19.11 -21.59 8.39
N SER A 166 -19.12 -22.13 9.61
CA SER A 166 -17.92 -22.72 10.23
C SER A 166 -17.36 -23.88 9.39
N GLY A 167 -18.23 -24.67 8.75
CA GLY A 167 -17.81 -25.70 7.81
C GLY A 167 -17.15 -25.16 6.55
N LYS A 168 -17.55 -23.99 6.04
CA LYS A 168 -16.87 -23.34 4.91
C LYS A 168 -15.45 -22.92 5.28
N ILE A 169 -15.25 -22.36 6.48
CA ILE A 169 -13.92 -22.01 6.99
C ILE A 169 -13.05 -23.26 7.14
N GLU A 170 -13.59 -24.31 7.76
CA GLU A 170 -12.86 -25.57 7.89
C GLU A 170 -12.55 -26.20 6.53
N TYR A 171 -13.47 -26.08 5.56
CA TYR A 171 -13.24 -26.49 4.19
C TYR A 171 -12.08 -25.70 3.55
N SER A 172 -12.04 -24.37 3.66
CA SER A 172 -10.93 -23.57 3.13
C SER A 172 -9.59 -23.87 3.83
N ASN A 173 -9.59 -24.06 5.16
CA ASN A 173 -8.41 -24.53 5.91
C ASN A 173 -7.93 -25.89 5.41
N MET A 174 -8.88 -26.82 5.21
CA MET A 174 -8.61 -28.12 4.63
C MET A 174 -7.95 -27.98 3.25
N LEU A 175 -8.43 -27.09 2.36
CA LEU A 175 -7.85 -26.91 1.03
C LEU A 175 -6.36 -26.51 1.09
N GLN A 176 -5.99 -25.64 2.03
CA GLN A 176 -4.59 -25.22 2.24
C GLN A 176 -3.68 -26.40 2.59
N THR A 177 -4.19 -27.43 3.26
CA THR A 177 -3.40 -28.62 3.63
C THR A 177 -3.08 -29.54 2.47
N TYR A 178 -3.71 -29.38 1.31
CA TYR A 178 -3.63 -30.32 0.19
C TYR A 178 -2.86 -29.83 -1.04
N ASP A 179 -2.25 -28.65 -1.02
CA ASP A 179 -1.50 -28.11 -2.17
C ASP A 179 -2.32 -28.23 -3.48
N LEU A 180 -3.59 -27.85 -3.39
CA LEU A 180 -4.53 -27.91 -4.51
C LEU A 180 -4.16 -26.86 -5.57
N ASP A 181 -4.54 -27.12 -6.82
CA ASP A 181 -4.27 -26.17 -7.89
C ASP A 181 -4.87 -24.78 -7.58
N ARG A 182 -4.14 -23.74 -7.99
CA ARG A 182 -4.52 -22.34 -7.77
C ARG A 182 -5.97 -22.07 -8.18
N GLN A 183 -6.46 -22.75 -9.21
CA GLN A 183 -7.82 -22.58 -9.72
C GLN A 183 -8.90 -23.05 -8.73
N SER A 184 -8.72 -24.19 -8.06
CA SER A 184 -9.71 -24.69 -7.09
C SER A 184 -9.86 -23.76 -5.88
N ILE A 185 -8.75 -23.14 -5.44
CA ILE A 185 -8.75 -22.15 -4.35
C ILE A 185 -9.45 -20.85 -4.81
N LEU A 186 -9.19 -20.40 -6.04
CA LEU A 186 -9.85 -19.22 -6.61
C LEU A 186 -11.35 -19.45 -6.81
N ASP A 187 -11.78 -20.64 -7.24
CA ASP A 187 -13.19 -20.98 -7.41
C ASP A 187 -13.94 -21.05 -6.06
N ASP A 188 -13.25 -21.49 -4.99
CA ASP A 188 -13.75 -21.47 -3.61
C ASP A 188 -13.99 -20.03 -3.13
N GLU A 189 -12.97 -19.20 -3.29
CA GLU A 189 -12.98 -17.81 -2.87
C GLU A 189 -14.00 -16.98 -3.67
N THR A 190 -14.18 -17.28 -4.96
CA THR A 190 -15.18 -16.63 -5.81
C THR A 190 -16.60 -16.83 -5.26
N LYS A 191 -16.94 -18.05 -4.82
CA LYS A 191 -18.26 -18.34 -4.23
C LYS A 191 -18.45 -17.64 -2.90
N ARG A 192 -17.40 -17.56 -2.08
CA ARG A 192 -17.43 -16.82 -0.82
C ARG A 192 -17.72 -15.34 -1.07
N ILE A 193 -17.05 -14.75 -2.06
CA ILE A 193 -17.26 -13.36 -2.48
C ILE A 193 -18.70 -13.17 -2.98
N GLU A 194 -19.21 -14.04 -3.86
CA GLU A 194 -20.58 -13.97 -4.35
C GLU A 194 -21.63 -13.99 -3.21
N ASP A 195 -21.49 -14.91 -2.26
CA ASP A 195 -22.38 -15.03 -1.11
C ASP A 195 -22.35 -13.77 -0.23
N VAL A 196 -21.14 -13.23 0.02
CA VAL A 196 -20.97 -11.99 0.78
C VAL A 196 -21.60 -10.82 0.03
N THR A 197 -21.33 -10.67 -1.27
CA THR A 197 -21.85 -9.58 -2.09
C THR A 197 -23.37 -9.53 -2.04
N ILE A 198 -24.06 -10.66 -2.21
CA ILE A 198 -25.53 -10.72 -2.15
C ILE A 198 -26.03 -10.20 -0.79
N ARG A 199 -25.45 -10.70 0.31
CA ARG A 199 -25.82 -10.28 1.68
C ARG A 199 -25.57 -8.79 1.90
N THR A 200 -24.41 -8.28 1.48
CA THR A 200 -24.06 -6.87 1.65
C THR A 200 -24.94 -5.95 0.80
N THR A 201 -25.37 -6.38 -0.39
CA THR A 201 -26.32 -5.63 -1.22
C THR A 201 -27.67 -5.50 -0.53
N ASP A 202 -28.17 -6.58 0.09
CA ASP A 202 -29.42 -6.52 0.87
C ASP A 202 -29.29 -5.56 2.06
N PHE A 203 -28.15 -5.56 2.75
CA PHE A 203 -27.84 -4.63 3.84
C PHE A 203 -27.80 -3.16 3.38
N PHE A 204 -27.10 -2.86 2.26
CA PHE A 204 -27.04 -1.52 1.70
C PHE A 204 -28.41 -0.98 1.30
N ASN A 205 -29.26 -1.82 0.70
CA ASN A 205 -30.62 -1.44 0.34
C ASN A 205 -31.49 -1.18 1.59
N LYS A 206 -31.28 -1.94 2.67
CA LYS A 206 -32.04 -1.79 3.92
C LYS A 206 -31.75 -0.44 4.59
N TYR A 207 -30.49 -0.01 4.60
CA TYR A 207 -30.04 1.21 5.28
C TYR A 207 -29.77 2.40 4.35
N ASN A 208 -30.17 2.30 3.07
CA ASN A 208 -29.99 3.34 2.06
C ASN A 208 -28.54 3.86 1.92
N ILE A 209 -27.57 2.95 1.93
CA ILE A 209 -26.15 3.29 1.82
C ILE A 209 -25.81 3.44 0.34
N GLU A 210 -25.66 4.67 -0.15
CA GLU A 210 -25.48 4.97 -1.58
C GLU A 210 -24.02 5.31 -1.99
N GLY A 211 -23.14 5.64 -1.04
CA GLY A 211 -21.77 6.06 -1.33
C GLY A 211 -20.87 4.93 -1.84
N GLU A 212 -20.41 5.00 -3.09
CA GLU A 212 -19.58 3.98 -3.74
C GLU A 212 -18.31 3.65 -2.94
N ASP A 213 -17.63 4.67 -2.41
CA ASP A 213 -16.40 4.49 -1.62
C ASP A 213 -16.66 3.80 -0.27
N ILE A 214 -17.77 4.15 0.39
CA ILE A 214 -18.18 3.53 1.66
C ILE A 214 -18.58 2.07 1.41
N GLN A 215 -19.35 1.80 0.35
CA GLN A 215 -19.72 0.43 -0.04
C GLN A 215 -18.49 -0.42 -0.35
N PHE A 216 -17.52 0.14 -1.08
CA PHE A 216 -16.27 -0.55 -1.39
C PHE A 216 -15.46 -0.86 -0.12
N ARG A 217 -15.26 0.13 0.76
CA ARG A 217 -14.54 -0.05 2.04
C ARG A 217 -15.23 -1.09 2.92
N PHE A 218 -16.55 -0.99 3.05
CA PHE A 218 -17.36 -1.95 3.79
C PHE A 218 -17.19 -3.37 3.26
N LEU A 219 -17.33 -3.57 1.94
CA LEU A 219 -17.19 -4.89 1.33
C LEU A 219 -15.78 -5.46 1.53
N SER A 220 -14.75 -4.62 1.37
CA SER A 220 -13.35 -4.99 1.62
C SER A 220 -13.16 -5.46 3.07
N ASN A 221 -13.72 -4.73 4.04
CA ASN A 221 -13.65 -5.08 5.45
C ASN A 221 -14.41 -6.36 5.78
N VAL A 222 -15.65 -6.51 5.30
CA VAL A 222 -16.47 -7.73 5.52
C VAL A 222 -15.79 -8.97 4.94
N LEU A 223 -15.15 -8.87 3.77
CA LEU A 223 -14.45 -9.99 3.15
C LEU A 223 -13.22 -10.42 3.96
N LYS A 224 -12.61 -9.50 4.69
CA LYS A 224 -11.40 -9.70 5.47
C LYS A 224 -11.68 -10.09 6.93
N LEU A 225 -12.79 -9.62 7.50
CA LEU A 225 -13.15 -9.79 8.90
C LEU A 225 -14.09 -10.99 9.10
N ASP A 226 -13.71 -11.89 10.01
CA ASP A 226 -14.45 -13.13 10.27
C ASP A 226 -15.41 -12.99 11.46
N TYR A 227 -16.70 -12.80 11.18
CA TYR A 227 -17.77 -12.74 12.18
C TYR A 227 -17.80 -13.96 13.12
N THR A 228 -17.38 -15.16 12.69
CA THR A 228 -17.47 -16.37 13.54
C THR A 228 -16.65 -16.27 14.82
N ARG A 229 -15.70 -15.33 14.88
CA ARG A 229 -14.91 -15.04 16.08
C ARG A 229 -15.69 -14.26 17.12
N VAL A 230 -16.58 -13.38 16.67
CA VAL A 230 -17.40 -12.52 17.54
C VAL A 230 -18.80 -13.10 17.76
N GLU A 231 -19.22 -14.12 17.01
CA GLU A 231 -20.55 -14.77 17.11
C GLU A 231 -20.95 -15.16 18.54
N LYS A 232 -19.98 -15.53 19.40
CA LYS A 232 -20.25 -15.87 20.82
C LYS A 232 -20.58 -14.67 21.70
N MET A 233 -20.16 -13.48 21.30
CA MET A 233 -20.31 -12.23 22.04
C MET A 233 -21.36 -11.32 21.39
N LEU A 234 -21.45 -11.32 20.06
CA LEU A 234 -22.38 -10.54 19.25
C LEU A 234 -23.32 -11.50 18.52
N ILE A 235 -24.52 -11.64 19.08
CA ILE A 235 -25.52 -12.63 18.62
C ILE A 235 -26.08 -12.26 17.25
N ASP A 236 -26.12 -10.97 16.92
CA ASP A 236 -26.63 -10.47 15.65
C ASP A 236 -25.50 -10.16 14.67
N GLU A 237 -25.55 -10.81 13.51
CA GLU A 237 -24.64 -10.57 12.39
C GLU A 237 -24.90 -9.20 11.74
N GLU A 238 -26.13 -8.69 11.85
CA GLU A 238 -26.46 -7.36 11.37
C GLU A 238 -25.77 -6.27 12.20
N ASP A 239 -25.68 -6.42 13.52
CA ASP A 239 -24.92 -5.49 14.37
C ASP A 239 -23.42 -5.53 14.03
N PHE A 240 -22.89 -6.69 13.64
CA PHE A 240 -21.51 -6.78 13.17
C PHE A 240 -21.31 -5.95 11.91
N ASP A 241 -22.21 -6.12 10.94
CA ASP A 241 -22.19 -5.34 9.71
C ASP A 241 -22.34 -3.84 10.03
N LYS A 242 -23.22 -3.41 10.95
CA LYS A 242 -23.28 -2.00 11.41
C LYS A 242 -21.96 -1.50 12.00
N ILE A 243 -21.28 -2.29 12.84
CA ILE A 243 -19.97 -1.90 13.40
C ILE A 243 -18.93 -1.75 12.28
N VAL A 244 -18.91 -2.66 11.30
CA VAL A 244 -18.02 -2.58 10.14
C VAL A 244 -18.36 -1.35 9.27
N LEU A 245 -19.64 -1.01 9.15
CA LEU A 245 -20.09 0.20 8.47
C LEU A 245 -19.57 1.46 9.17
N PHE A 246 -19.70 1.55 10.49
CA PHE A 246 -19.16 2.68 11.27
C PHE A 246 -17.68 2.91 11.01
N ILE A 247 -16.87 1.84 11.05
CA ILE A 247 -15.42 1.90 10.74
C ILE A 247 -15.19 2.37 9.29
N SER A 248 -16.05 1.93 8.35
CA SER A 248 -15.91 2.25 6.92
C SER A 248 -16.34 3.68 6.57
N MET A 249 -17.26 4.26 7.35
CA MET A 249 -17.70 5.65 7.24
C MET A 249 -16.67 6.60 7.86
N ASN A 250 -16.05 6.21 8.97
CA ASN A 250 -15.02 7.00 9.63
C ASN A 250 -13.61 6.64 9.13
N HIS A 251 -13.40 6.70 7.82
CA HIS A 251 -12.11 6.46 7.18
C HIS A 251 -11.38 7.79 6.89
N PRO A 252 -10.02 7.88 6.93
CA PRO A 252 -9.31 9.13 6.70
C PRO A 252 -9.66 9.86 5.39
N ASP A 253 -9.96 9.11 4.32
CA ASP A 253 -10.43 9.66 3.02
C ASP A 253 -11.80 10.38 3.10
N GLN A 254 -12.50 10.35 4.23
CA GLN A 254 -13.75 11.07 4.42
C GLN A 254 -13.55 12.43 5.10
N TYR A 255 -12.34 12.73 5.59
CA TYR A 255 -12.08 14.02 6.23
C TYR A 255 -12.49 15.20 5.33
N PRO A 256 -13.18 16.24 5.88
CA PRO A 256 -13.48 16.46 7.30
C PRO A 256 -14.79 15.81 7.79
N ASP A 257 -15.48 15.03 6.94
CA ASP A 257 -16.73 14.36 7.32
C ASP A 257 -16.46 13.26 8.35
N TYR A 258 -17.23 13.27 9.45
CA TYR A 258 -17.11 12.35 10.57
C TYR A 258 -18.49 12.04 11.13
N VAL A 259 -18.73 10.79 11.52
CA VAL A 259 -19.95 10.35 12.19
C VAL A 259 -19.60 9.92 13.61
N SER A 260 -20.16 10.61 14.60
CA SER A 260 -19.97 10.24 16.00
C SER A 260 -20.66 8.91 16.35
N THR A 261 -20.23 8.29 17.44
CA THR A 261 -20.85 7.05 17.93
C THR A 261 -22.31 7.25 18.33
N GLU A 262 -22.66 8.44 18.81
CA GLU A 262 -23.99 8.85 19.21
C GLU A 262 -24.91 9.02 17.99
N GLU A 263 -24.44 9.72 16.96
CA GLU A 263 -25.19 9.90 15.70
C GLU A 263 -25.42 8.55 15.02
N PHE A 264 -24.36 7.74 14.88
CA PHE A 264 -24.45 6.43 14.26
C PHE A 264 -25.36 5.47 15.02
N SER A 265 -25.24 5.43 16.36
CA SER A 265 -26.09 4.60 17.23
C SER A 265 -27.57 4.92 17.04
N THR A 266 -27.90 6.22 16.91
CA THR A 266 -29.26 6.69 16.71
C THR A 266 -29.79 6.36 15.31
N GLU A 267 -28.98 6.56 14.27
CA GLU A 267 -29.38 6.37 12.88
C GLU A 267 -29.56 4.89 12.51
N TYR A 268 -28.67 4.02 12.98
CA TYR A 268 -28.62 2.59 12.60
C TYR A 268 -29.21 1.65 13.67
N GLU A 269 -29.79 2.21 14.74
CA GLU A 269 -30.42 1.46 15.83
C GLU A 269 -29.50 0.37 16.40
N ILE A 270 -28.30 0.76 16.84
CA ILE A 270 -27.35 -0.11 17.55
C ILE A 270 -27.05 0.48 18.93
N GLU A 271 -27.00 -0.35 19.98
CA GLU A 271 -26.67 0.12 21.33
C GLU A 271 -25.26 0.74 21.36
N ILE A 272 -25.16 1.96 21.90
CA ILE A 272 -23.90 2.72 21.91
C ILE A 272 -22.79 2.00 22.69
N GLU A 273 -23.13 1.31 23.78
CA GLU A 273 -22.20 0.50 24.56
C GLU A 273 -21.68 -0.69 23.74
N THR A 274 -22.55 -1.31 22.94
CA THR A 274 -22.19 -2.40 22.03
C THR A 274 -21.26 -1.89 20.94
N LEU A 275 -21.60 -0.78 20.28
CA LEU A 275 -20.77 -0.16 19.26
C LEU A 275 -19.37 0.17 19.79
N ASN A 276 -19.30 0.89 20.92
CA ASN A 276 -18.03 1.29 21.54
C ASN A 276 -17.18 0.09 21.96
N TYR A 277 -17.79 -0.93 22.56
CA TYR A 277 -17.08 -2.14 22.95
C TYR A 277 -16.45 -2.83 21.75
N TYR A 278 -17.21 -3.07 20.68
CA TYR A 278 -16.70 -3.82 19.53
C TYR A 278 -15.74 -3.01 18.67
N VAL A 279 -15.95 -1.71 18.51
CA VAL A 279 -14.94 -0.85 17.85
C VAL A 279 -13.61 -0.96 18.59
N LEU A 280 -13.62 -0.91 19.93
CA LEU A 280 -12.42 -1.10 20.75
C LEU A 280 -11.83 -2.52 20.60
N GLU A 281 -12.65 -3.57 20.61
CA GLU A 281 -12.15 -4.95 20.42
C GLU A 281 -11.53 -5.19 19.03
N ILE A 282 -12.15 -4.63 17.98
CA ILE A 282 -11.71 -4.79 16.59
C ILE A 282 -10.46 -3.94 16.36
N VAL A 283 -10.47 -2.68 16.77
CA VAL A 283 -9.41 -1.71 16.45
C VAL A 283 -8.23 -1.83 17.41
N ASP A 284 -8.49 -1.81 18.72
CA ASP A 284 -7.43 -1.72 19.73
C ASP A 284 -6.91 -3.10 20.12
N LYS A 285 -7.80 -4.08 20.31
CA LYS A 285 -7.42 -5.43 20.76
C LYS A 285 -7.09 -6.41 19.63
N GLN A 286 -7.17 -5.98 18.36
CA GLN A 286 -6.79 -6.77 17.18
C GLN A 286 -7.50 -8.15 17.11
N PHE A 287 -8.73 -8.24 17.61
CA PHE A 287 -9.41 -9.51 17.80
C PHE A 287 -9.62 -10.30 16.48
N LEU A 288 -9.65 -9.60 15.34
CA LEU A 288 -9.99 -10.15 14.03
C LEU A 288 -8.79 -10.46 13.11
N GLN A 289 -7.59 -10.75 13.66
CA GLN A 289 -6.34 -11.06 12.92
C GLN A 289 -5.77 -9.93 12.03
N ILE A 290 -6.52 -8.85 11.84
CA ILE A 290 -6.09 -7.69 11.05
C ILE A 290 -5.86 -6.52 11.99
N LYS A 291 -4.73 -5.84 11.80
CA LYS A 291 -4.42 -4.63 12.56
C LYS A 291 -5.15 -3.44 11.95
N PHE A 292 -5.91 -2.73 12.78
CA PHE A 292 -6.37 -1.38 12.47
C PHE A 292 -5.49 -0.33 13.14
N PHE A 293 -5.45 0.83 12.50
CA PHE A 293 -4.80 2.05 12.92
C PHE A 293 -5.86 3.13 13.13
N LYS A 294 -5.60 4.01 14.10
CA LYS A 294 -6.52 5.06 14.52
C LYS A 294 -5.80 6.40 14.46
N LEU A 295 -6.40 7.37 13.77
CA LEU A 295 -6.04 8.79 13.83
C LEU A 295 -7.08 9.53 14.67
N THR A 296 -6.63 10.39 15.57
CA THR A 296 -7.52 11.18 16.43
C THR A 296 -7.37 12.65 16.08
N ASP A 297 -8.44 13.29 15.64
CA ASP A 297 -8.52 14.74 15.42
C ASP A 297 -9.33 15.39 16.57
N PRO A 298 -8.74 16.30 17.37
CA PRO A 298 -9.44 16.90 18.51
C PRO A 298 -10.69 17.72 18.11
N PRO A 299 -11.77 17.71 18.92
CA PRO A 299 -11.80 17.23 20.30
C PRO A 299 -12.06 15.73 20.48
N ASP A 300 -12.69 15.01 19.53
CA ASP A 300 -13.01 13.57 19.70
C ASP A 300 -13.30 12.82 18.36
N SER A 301 -12.79 13.31 17.22
CA SER A 301 -12.99 12.65 15.93
C SER A 301 -11.99 11.51 15.74
N HIS A 302 -12.48 10.34 15.31
CA HIS A 302 -11.67 9.13 15.19
C HIS A 302 -11.78 8.52 13.79
N TYR A 303 -10.65 8.45 13.10
CA TYR A 303 -10.57 7.86 11.76
C TYR A 303 -9.80 6.54 11.79
N TYR A 304 -10.30 5.54 11.07
CA TYR A 304 -9.81 4.17 11.11
C TYR A 304 -9.40 3.70 9.72
N PHE A 305 -8.25 3.04 9.67
CA PHE A 305 -7.71 2.46 8.45
C PHE A 305 -6.96 1.16 8.83
N GLN A 306 -6.87 0.18 7.94
CA GLN A 306 -6.39 -1.16 8.24
C GLN A 306 -5.05 -1.49 7.56
N GLU A 307 -4.37 -2.49 8.10
CA GLU A 307 -3.16 -3.05 7.52
C GLU A 307 -3.42 -3.68 6.14
N ASN A 308 -2.47 -3.48 5.22
CA ASN A 308 -2.50 -3.96 3.84
C ASN A 308 -3.64 -3.40 2.99
N GLU A 309 -4.18 -2.23 3.34
CA GLU A 309 -4.98 -1.45 2.39
C GLU A 309 -4.16 -0.34 1.74
N ARG A 310 -4.76 0.38 0.78
CA ARG A 310 -4.06 1.42 0.00
C ARG A 310 -3.32 2.43 0.89
N LEU A 311 -3.99 3.03 1.87
CA LEU A 311 -3.38 4.05 2.74
C LEU A 311 -2.17 3.49 3.48
N GLU A 312 -2.33 2.34 4.15
CA GLU A 312 -1.24 1.74 4.91
C GLU A 312 -0.11 1.22 4.02
N ILE A 313 -0.40 0.68 2.83
CA ILE A 313 0.63 0.22 1.89
C ILE A 313 1.52 1.37 1.44
N ILE A 314 0.91 2.51 1.08
CA ILE A 314 1.69 3.66 0.62
C ILE A 314 2.40 4.32 1.82
N LEU A 315 1.72 4.45 2.97
CA LEU A 315 2.36 4.97 4.19
C LEU A 315 3.55 4.11 4.60
N ARG A 316 3.42 2.78 4.53
CA ARG A 316 4.50 1.83 4.77
C ARG A 316 5.65 2.06 3.81
N ALA A 317 5.36 2.17 2.51
CA ALA A 317 6.40 2.38 1.49
C ALA A 317 7.18 3.67 1.72
N ILE A 318 6.49 4.79 2.00
CA ILE A 318 7.12 6.07 2.35
C ILE A 318 7.97 5.89 3.61
N THR A 319 7.39 5.31 4.67
CA THR A 319 8.06 5.13 5.95
C THR A 319 9.30 4.24 5.82
N GLU A 320 9.20 3.12 5.11
CA GLU A 320 10.31 2.19 4.87
C GLU A 320 11.43 2.84 4.07
N ASP A 321 11.13 3.64 3.05
CA ASP A 321 12.16 4.34 2.27
C ASP A 321 12.97 5.28 3.16
N TYR A 322 12.30 6.14 3.93
CA TYR A 322 12.93 7.09 4.83
C TYR A 322 13.66 6.43 5.99
N ILE A 323 13.08 5.39 6.61
CA ILE A 323 13.73 4.67 7.72
C ILE A 323 14.91 3.83 7.22
N THR A 324 14.82 3.22 6.04
CA THR A 324 15.95 2.53 5.41
C THR A 324 17.07 3.51 5.14
N LYS A 325 16.76 4.67 4.56
CA LYS A 325 17.72 5.73 4.32
C LYS A 325 18.35 6.20 5.64
N TYR A 326 17.55 6.50 6.67
CA TYR A 326 18.04 6.86 7.99
C TYR A 326 19.01 5.81 8.55
N THR A 327 18.61 4.54 8.55
CA THR A 327 19.46 3.48 9.11
C THR A 327 20.72 3.27 8.29
N TYR A 328 20.66 3.33 6.97
CA TYR A 328 21.88 3.26 6.14
C TYR A 328 22.81 4.42 6.44
N LEU A 329 22.29 5.64 6.46
CA LEU A 329 23.08 6.82 6.77
C LEU A 329 23.70 6.74 8.16
N ASN A 330 22.99 6.26 9.18
CA ASN A 330 23.49 6.24 10.56
C ASN A 330 24.29 4.97 10.93
N LYS A 331 23.85 3.78 10.54
CA LYS A 331 24.55 2.52 10.85
C LYS A 331 25.65 2.17 9.86
N LEU A 332 25.37 2.27 8.56
CA LEU A 332 26.32 1.82 7.53
C LEU A 332 27.31 2.92 7.15
N PHE A 333 26.86 4.18 7.22
CA PHE A 333 27.68 5.34 6.84
C PHE A 333 27.98 6.27 8.02
N SER A 334 27.68 5.86 9.26
CA SER A 334 28.04 6.57 10.51
C SER A 334 27.73 8.07 10.53
N ARG A 335 26.66 8.50 9.85
CA ARG A 335 26.15 9.87 9.89
C ARG A 335 25.31 10.10 11.15
N THR A 336 25.06 11.37 11.46
CA THR A 336 24.14 11.81 12.53
C THR A 336 22.85 12.34 11.92
N VAL A 337 22.22 11.55 11.05
CA VAL A 337 20.88 11.89 10.55
C VAL A 337 19.93 11.83 11.74
N ASP A 338 19.25 12.94 11.99
CA ASP A 338 18.25 13.00 13.05
C ASP A 338 16.99 12.23 12.65
N LEU A 339 16.51 11.41 13.59
CA LEU A 339 15.30 10.63 13.39
C LEU A 339 14.08 11.54 13.35
N THR A 340 14.10 12.67 14.07
CA THR A 340 13.00 13.64 14.10
C THR A 340 12.83 14.30 12.73
N SER A 341 13.93 14.71 12.09
CA SER A 341 13.94 15.16 10.69
C SER A 341 13.32 14.14 9.75
N THR A 342 13.74 12.89 9.88
CA THR A 342 13.26 11.77 9.05
C THR A 342 11.76 11.57 9.23
N ILE A 343 11.27 11.60 10.47
CA ILE A 343 9.85 11.49 10.82
C ILE A 343 9.07 12.69 10.27
N ASN A 344 9.61 13.90 10.35
CA ASN A 344 8.98 15.10 9.78
C ASN A 344 8.88 15.03 8.25
N GLN A 345 9.89 14.49 7.56
CA GLN A 345 9.84 14.26 6.12
C GLN A 345 8.77 13.23 5.75
N ILE A 346 8.69 12.12 6.50
CA ILE A 346 7.61 11.14 6.33
C ILE A 346 6.23 11.79 6.56
N LEU A 347 6.10 12.65 7.57
CA LEU A 347 4.86 13.37 7.85
C LEU A 347 4.45 14.28 6.69
N VAL A 348 5.39 15.06 6.14
CA VAL A 348 5.14 15.94 4.99
C VAL A 348 4.68 15.12 3.79
N ASP A 349 5.45 14.11 3.39
CA ASP A 349 5.12 13.30 2.22
C ASP A 349 3.81 12.51 2.41
N ALA A 350 3.52 12.04 3.63
CA ALA A 350 2.26 11.37 3.94
C ALA A 350 1.06 12.31 3.84
N CYS A 351 1.17 13.57 4.28
CA CYS A 351 0.09 14.56 4.15
C CYS A 351 -0.03 15.12 2.72
N ASP A 352 1.06 15.18 1.95
CA ASP A 352 1.00 15.66 0.58
C ASP A 352 0.36 14.62 -0.37
N ILE A 353 0.53 13.32 -0.06
CA ILE A 353 0.14 12.21 -0.94
C ILE A 353 -1.11 11.47 -0.45
N LEU A 354 -1.29 11.30 0.86
CA LEU A 354 -2.24 10.33 1.44
C LEU A 354 -3.33 10.92 2.31
N PHE A 355 -2.97 11.79 3.25
CA PHE A 355 -3.89 12.29 4.27
C PHE A 355 -4.22 13.75 4.01
N ASP A 356 -5.47 14.16 4.27
CA ASP A 356 -5.81 15.57 4.21
C ASP A 356 -4.91 16.42 5.15
N SER A 357 -4.56 17.62 4.71
CA SER A 357 -3.74 18.57 5.47
C SER A 357 -4.27 18.86 6.89
N GLY A 358 -5.59 18.79 7.10
CA GLY A 358 -6.22 18.94 8.41
C GLY A 358 -5.86 17.83 9.39
N LEU A 359 -5.53 16.63 8.91
CA LEU A 359 -5.12 15.49 9.74
C LEU A 359 -3.62 15.52 10.11
N LYS A 360 -2.84 16.52 9.69
CA LYS A 360 -1.39 16.59 9.92
C LYS A 360 -1.02 16.44 11.41
N GLY A 361 -1.80 17.04 12.32
CA GLY A 361 -1.60 16.89 13.76
C GLY A 361 -1.75 15.44 14.22
N SER A 362 -2.85 14.80 13.81
CA SER A 362 -3.14 13.40 14.11
C SER A 362 -2.10 12.43 13.55
N VAL A 363 -1.65 12.66 12.31
CA VAL A 363 -0.61 11.84 11.66
C VAL A 363 0.73 12.01 12.37
N LYS A 364 1.07 13.22 12.82
CA LYS A 364 2.30 13.49 13.61
C LYS A 364 2.33 12.65 14.89
N GLU A 365 1.23 12.59 15.64
CA GLU A 365 1.15 11.79 16.88
C GLU A 365 1.12 10.27 16.62
N PHE A 366 0.57 9.87 15.48
CA PHE A 366 0.43 8.47 15.08
C PHE A 366 1.75 7.86 14.60
N LEU A 367 2.52 8.61 13.80
CA LEU A 367 3.66 8.10 13.04
C LEU A 367 4.76 7.43 13.89
N PRO A 368 5.18 7.96 15.05
CA PRO A 368 6.12 7.27 15.95
C PRO A 368 5.64 5.88 16.38
N LYS A 369 4.35 5.75 16.70
CA LYS A 369 3.73 4.48 17.12
C LYS A 369 3.69 3.50 15.95
N TYR A 370 3.45 4.00 14.74
CA TYR A 370 3.43 3.22 13.52
C TYR A 370 4.82 2.70 13.13
N ILE A 371 5.86 3.53 13.19
CA ILE A 371 7.25 3.11 12.93
C ILE A 371 7.67 2.01 13.91
N LYS A 372 7.34 2.18 15.20
CA LYS A 372 7.58 1.14 16.22
C LYS A 372 6.84 -0.16 15.91
N TYR A 373 5.59 -0.06 15.43
CA TYR A 373 4.82 -1.22 14.98
C TYR A 373 5.50 -1.96 13.82
N LEU A 374 5.96 -1.24 12.79
CA LEU A 374 6.68 -1.83 11.65
C LEU A 374 7.95 -2.53 12.10
N ALA A 375 8.73 -1.91 12.97
CA ALA A 375 9.96 -2.49 13.50
C ALA A 375 9.70 -3.84 14.18
N PHE A 376 8.72 -3.92 15.09
CA PHE A 376 8.35 -5.18 15.73
C PHE A 376 7.84 -6.23 14.74
N LYS A 377 7.05 -5.81 13.73
CA LYS A 377 6.51 -6.72 12.72
C LYS A 377 7.64 -7.33 11.87
N ILE A 378 8.62 -6.52 11.49
CA ILE A 378 9.77 -6.95 10.70
C ILE A 378 10.67 -7.88 11.52
N GLU A 379 10.99 -7.54 12.77
CA GLU A 379 11.78 -8.41 13.65
C GLU A 379 11.12 -9.77 13.92
N ALA A 380 9.79 -9.80 14.00
CA ALA A 380 9.03 -11.04 14.20
C ALA A 380 9.02 -11.97 12.96
N LYS A 381 9.54 -11.52 11.81
CA LYS A 381 9.60 -12.29 10.56
C LYS A 381 10.60 -13.44 10.68
N LYS A 382 10.10 -14.63 11.05
CA LYS A 382 10.91 -15.81 11.41
C LYS A 382 11.83 -16.37 10.32
N GLU A 383 11.59 -16.03 9.06
CA GLU A 383 12.24 -16.76 7.98
C GLU A 383 13.58 -16.15 7.55
N PHE A 384 13.74 -14.81 7.50
CA PHE A 384 14.97 -14.10 7.08
C PHE A 384 15.90 -14.91 6.15
N LYS A 385 15.34 -15.56 5.11
CA LYS A 385 16.07 -16.58 4.32
C LYS A 385 16.90 -15.89 3.25
N GLU A 386 16.30 -14.92 2.59
CA GLU A 386 16.87 -14.17 1.47
C GLU A 386 17.73 -13.00 1.97
N ALA A 387 18.64 -12.52 1.12
CA ALA A 387 19.52 -11.40 1.45
C ALA A 387 18.72 -10.12 1.76
N ASN A 388 17.64 -9.87 1.01
CA ASN A 388 16.77 -8.71 1.20
C ASN A 388 16.04 -8.76 2.55
N ASP A 389 15.48 -9.91 2.93
CA ASP A 389 14.80 -10.05 4.22
C ASP A 389 15.79 -9.83 5.38
N LYS A 390 17.03 -10.34 5.27
CA LYS A 390 18.06 -10.14 6.30
C LYS A 390 18.46 -8.67 6.42
N LEU A 391 18.59 -7.98 5.29
CA LEU A 391 18.90 -6.56 5.24
C LEU A 391 17.77 -5.72 5.85
N GLU A 392 16.52 -6.04 5.52
CA GLU A 392 15.31 -5.48 6.15
C GLU A 392 15.35 -5.67 7.67
N GLY A 393 15.67 -6.88 8.15
CA GLY A 393 15.86 -7.13 9.58
C GLY A 393 16.93 -6.22 10.22
N ILE A 394 18.09 -6.06 9.58
CA ILE A 394 19.20 -5.21 10.09
C ILE A 394 18.81 -3.72 10.13
N ILE A 395 18.07 -3.25 9.12
CA ILE A 395 17.58 -1.86 9.03
C ILE A 395 16.69 -1.52 10.24
N TRP A 396 15.85 -2.46 10.63
CA TRP A 396 14.80 -2.22 11.61
C TRP A 396 15.17 -2.65 13.04
N GLN A 397 16.23 -3.44 13.21
CA GLN A 397 16.64 -4.05 14.49
C GLN A 397 16.82 -3.08 15.67
N ASP A 398 17.30 -1.86 15.44
CA ASP A 398 17.61 -0.92 16.55
C ASP A 398 16.50 0.12 16.72
N ILE A 399 15.55 0.16 15.78
CA ILE A 399 14.46 1.13 15.78
C ILE A 399 13.63 1.00 17.08
N PRO A 400 13.21 -0.19 17.56
CA PRO A 400 12.46 -0.27 18.81
C PRO A 400 13.22 0.27 20.01
N GLU A 401 14.53 0.06 20.09
CA GLU A 401 15.38 0.57 21.18
C GLU A 401 15.54 2.10 21.11
N ILE A 402 15.67 2.67 19.91
CA ILE A 402 15.71 4.13 19.70
C ILE A 402 14.42 4.77 20.21
N PHE A 403 13.25 4.18 19.94
CA PHE A 403 11.97 4.68 20.46
C PHE A 403 11.72 4.34 21.94
N GLN A 404 12.30 3.27 22.49
CA GLN A 404 12.15 2.89 23.91
C GLN A 404 13.10 3.64 24.85
N SER A 405 14.26 4.10 24.36
CA SER A 405 15.22 4.89 25.14
C SER A 405 14.73 6.30 25.49
N GLY A 406 13.49 6.66 25.13
CA GLY A 406 12.88 7.96 25.38
C GLY A 406 13.39 9.08 24.47
N SER A 407 14.34 8.79 23.57
CA SER A 407 15.05 9.81 22.77
C SER A 407 14.12 10.78 22.04
N PHE A 408 13.01 10.29 21.47
CA PHE A 408 12.09 11.10 20.65
C PHE A 408 11.23 12.09 21.47
N GLU A 409 10.56 11.64 22.55
CA GLU A 409 9.85 12.54 23.48
C GLU A 409 10.83 13.48 24.21
N ILE A 410 12.04 12.98 24.52
CA ILE A 410 13.11 13.78 25.14
C ILE A 410 13.66 14.82 24.16
N LEU A 411 13.76 14.55 22.85
CA LEU A 411 14.25 15.48 21.84
C LEU A 411 13.28 16.65 21.63
N GLU A 412 11.97 16.40 21.60
CA GLU A 412 10.96 17.46 21.47
C GLU A 412 10.87 18.31 22.76
N ASP A 413 10.95 17.69 23.95
CA ASP A 413 11.05 18.41 25.24
C ASP A 413 12.37 19.17 25.38
N GLN A 414 13.49 18.61 24.89
CA GLN A 414 14.79 19.27 24.85
C GLN A 414 14.79 20.47 23.91
N TYR A 415 14.22 20.34 22.72
CA TYR A 415 14.02 21.45 21.78
C TYR A 415 13.26 22.59 22.45
N GLU A 416 12.09 22.31 23.03
CA GLU A 416 11.26 23.32 23.69
C GLU A 416 11.99 23.98 24.87
N LYS A 417 12.73 23.19 25.66
CA LYS A 417 13.52 23.69 26.79
C LYS A 417 14.69 24.57 26.35
N GLU A 418 15.45 24.14 25.34
CA GLU A 418 16.60 24.87 24.80
C GLU A 418 16.14 26.19 24.16
N ILE A 419 15.11 26.15 23.30
CA ILE A 419 14.52 27.35 22.69
C ILE A 419 13.97 28.30 23.76
N LYS A 420 13.26 27.80 24.78
CA LYS A 420 12.74 28.62 25.87
C LYS A 420 13.85 29.30 26.68
N LYS A 421 14.90 28.56 27.04
CA LYS A 421 16.07 29.10 27.75
C LYS A 421 16.77 30.18 26.91
N LEU A 422 16.93 29.92 25.61
CA LEU A 422 17.60 30.83 24.71
C LEU A 422 16.79 32.10 24.45
N ASN A 423 15.46 31.98 24.31
CA ASN A 423 14.55 33.13 24.22
C ASN A 423 14.59 34.00 25.49
N ILE A 424 14.76 33.40 26.68
CA ILE A 424 14.97 34.18 27.92
C ILE A 424 16.30 34.95 27.87
N ASN A 425 17.36 34.35 27.33
CA ASN A 425 18.66 35.01 27.21
C ASN A 425 18.63 36.12 26.16
N ILE A 426 18.02 35.90 24.99
CA ILE A 426 17.82 36.93 23.96
C ILE A 426 17.04 38.12 24.53
N LYS A 427 15.98 37.89 25.33
CA LYS A 427 15.25 38.97 26.00
C LYS A 427 16.11 39.78 26.98
N LYS A 428 17.17 39.20 27.55
CA LYS A 428 18.08 39.88 28.48
C LYS A 428 19.18 40.63 27.76
N ASP A 429 19.62 40.11 26.62
CA ASP A 429 20.71 40.67 25.81
C ASP A 429 20.34 40.61 24.31
N PRO A 430 19.45 41.51 23.83
CA PRO A 430 18.89 41.45 22.48
C PRO A 430 19.89 41.77 21.37
N GLU A 431 21.01 42.42 21.68
CA GLU A 431 22.05 42.79 20.70
C GLU A 431 23.17 41.73 20.60
N ASN A 432 22.95 40.54 21.14
CA ASN A 432 23.94 39.47 21.15
C ASN A 432 23.75 38.49 19.98
N LEU A 433 24.51 38.72 18.90
CA LEU A 433 24.47 37.92 17.68
C LEU A 433 24.70 36.42 17.93
N ASP A 434 25.51 36.04 18.93
CA ASP A 434 25.82 34.63 19.22
C ASP A 434 24.62 33.88 19.76
N LEU A 435 23.73 34.55 20.50
CA LEU A 435 22.47 33.95 20.97
C LEU A 435 21.53 33.64 19.81
N TYR A 436 21.44 34.55 18.83
CA TYR A 436 20.68 34.35 17.62
C TYR A 436 21.27 33.25 16.73
N ASN A 437 22.60 33.24 16.56
CA ASN A 437 23.30 32.16 15.85
C ASN A 437 23.08 30.81 16.52
N SER A 438 23.09 30.76 17.85
CA SER A 438 22.80 29.54 18.62
C SER A 438 21.36 29.08 18.40
N LYS A 439 20.40 30.03 18.37
CA LYS A 439 18.98 29.74 18.16
C LYS A 439 18.77 29.21 16.75
N LEU A 440 19.38 29.85 15.77
CA LEU A 440 19.37 29.43 14.38
C LEU A 440 19.95 28.03 14.21
N SER A 441 21.07 27.73 14.86
CA SER A 441 21.70 26.41 14.82
C SER A 441 20.79 25.33 15.41
N ILE A 442 20.09 25.62 16.51
CA ILE A 442 19.09 24.73 17.09
C ILE A 442 17.92 24.53 16.12
N LEU A 443 17.38 25.59 15.53
CA LEU A 443 16.28 25.49 14.57
C LEU A 443 16.67 24.64 13.35
N ILE A 444 17.87 24.84 12.82
CA ILE A 444 18.41 24.03 11.71
C ILE A 444 18.58 22.57 12.15
N TYR A 445 19.17 22.32 13.31
CA TYR A 445 19.36 20.97 13.86
C TYR A 445 18.04 20.21 13.97
N TYR A 446 16.98 20.88 14.44
CA TYR A 446 15.62 20.31 14.53
C TYR A 446 14.79 20.48 13.23
N ASN A 447 15.41 20.91 12.13
CA ASN A 447 14.80 21.06 10.80
C ASN A 447 13.57 21.99 10.77
N ARG A 448 13.52 22.98 11.67
CA ARG A 448 12.51 24.05 11.71
C ARG A 448 12.92 25.18 10.77
N TYR A 449 12.93 24.88 9.47
CA TYR A 449 13.47 25.80 8.46
C TYR A 449 12.65 27.08 8.31
N ASP A 450 11.33 27.01 8.36
CA ASP A 450 10.47 28.21 8.31
C ASP A 450 10.77 29.16 9.47
N ASP A 451 10.76 28.65 10.71
CA ASP A 451 11.15 29.40 11.90
C ASP A 451 12.59 29.96 11.81
N ALA A 452 13.49 29.24 11.14
CA ALA A 452 14.87 29.66 10.93
C ALA A 452 14.97 30.81 9.90
N LEU A 453 14.15 30.80 8.85
CA LEU A 453 14.04 31.88 7.89
C LEU A 453 13.44 33.14 8.55
N ASP A 454 12.39 32.99 9.35
CA ASP A 454 11.80 34.08 10.12
C ASP A 454 12.83 34.69 11.09
N LEU A 455 13.61 33.85 11.77
CA LEU A 455 14.68 34.30 12.66
C LEU A 455 15.78 35.04 11.91
N LEU A 456 16.13 34.62 10.69
CA LEU A 456 17.13 35.32 9.88
C LEU A 456 16.64 36.69 9.43
N ASP A 457 15.34 36.82 9.14
CA ASP A 457 14.73 38.12 8.85
C ASP A 457 14.73 39.03 10.10
N GLU A 458 14.44 38.49 11.29
CA GLU A 458 14.62 39.21 12.57
C GLU A 458 16.09 39.63 12.79
N MET A 459 17.04 38.71 12.56
CA MET A 459 18.46 38.97 12.72
C MET A 459 18.94 40.08 11.77
N PHE A 460 18.41 40.15 10.55
CA PHE A 460 18.78 41.19 9.58
C PHE A 460 18.37 42.58 10.07
N GLU A 461 17.18 42.72 10.65
CA GLU A 461 16.69 43.98 11.20
C GLU A 461 17.51 44.44 12.42
N ILE A 462 17.97 43.50 13.26
CA ILE A 462 18.74 43.79 14.48
C ILE A 462 20.23 44.01 14.18
N PHE A 463 20.79 43.27 13.22
CA PHE A 463 22.21 43.27 12.86
C PHE A 463 22.43 43.64 11.38
N PRO A 464 22.06 44.85 10.96
CA PRO A 464 22.15 45.26 9.55
C PRO A 464 23.60 45.27 9.03
N ASP A 465 24.59 45.44 9.91
CA ASP A 465 26.02 45.38 9.57
C ASP A 465 26.52 43.96 9.26
N LYS A 466 25.73 42.93 9.57
CA LYS A 466 26.03 41.52 9.31
C LYS A 466 25.29 40.96 8.09
N GLU A 467 24.74 41.83 7.26
CA GLU A 467 23.91 41.48 6.10
C GLU A 467 24.45 40.30 5.28
N LYS A 468 25.71 40.39 4.81
CA LYS A 468 26.34 39.36 3.97
C LYS A 468 26.22 37.96 4.58
N GLY A 469 26.59 37.83 5.86
CA GLY A 469 26.57 36.54 6.56
C GLY A 469 25.16 36.01 6.79
N ILE A 470 24.21 36.89 7.13
CA ILE A 470 22.81 36.52 7.38
C ILE A 470 22.14 36.06 6.08
N LYS A 471 22.31 36.81 4.98
CA LYS A 471 21.77 36.45 3.66
C LYS A 471 22.37 35.14 3.13
N MET A 472 23.67 34.91 3.32
CA MET A 472 24.30 33.62 2.94
C MET A 472 23.76 32.44 3.77
N LYS A 473 23.50 32.63 5.07
CA LYS A 473 22.81 31.61 5.88
C LYS A 473 21.39 31.34 5.38
N LYS A 474 20.65 32.39 4.98
CA LYS A 474 19.32 32.28 4.39
C LYS A 474 19.35 31.45 3.10
N ALA A 475 20.27 31.77 2.19
CA ALA A 475 20.48 30.98 0.97
C ALA A 475 20.75 29.51 1.33
N SER A 476 21.67 29.22 2.26
CA SER A 476 21.99 27.84 2.68
C SER A 476 20.78 27.07 3.23
N ILE A 477 19.88 27.73 3.96
CA ILE A 477 18.63 27.11 4.44
C ILE A 477 17.69 26.82 3.26
N LEU A 478 17.53 27.77 2.33
CA LEU A 478 16.72 27.57 1.11
C LEU A 478 17.24 26.40 0.25
N LYS A 479 18.56 26.24 0.15
CA LYS A 479 19.17 25.03 -0.46
C LYS A 479 18.76 23.75 0.27
N SER A 480 18.71 23.77 1.60
CA SER A 480 18.28 22.62 2.40
C SER A 480 16.79 22.31 2.20
N MET A 481 15.97 23.32 1.94
CA MET A 481 14.56 23.22 1.57
C MET A 481 14.33 22.88 0.08
N LYS A 482 15.40 22.76 -0.72
CA LYS A 482 15.36 22.58 -2.19
C LYS A 482 14.78 23.77 -2.97
N GLU A 483 14.67 24.94 -2.36
CA GLU A 483 14.29 26.20 -3.00
C GLU A 483 15.51 26.89 -3.62
N LEU A 484 16.10 26.23 -4.61
CA LEU A 484 17.39 26.66 -5.18
C LEU A 484 17.31 28.00 -5.91
N ASP A 485 16.22 28.30 -6.62
CA ASP A 485 16.06 29.58 -7.32
C ASP A 485 16.01 30.78 -6.36
N ALA A 486 15.27 30.66 -5.25
CA ALA A 486 15.20 31.71 -4.24
C ALA A 486 16.55 31.97 -3.56
N GLY A 487 17.34 30.91 -3.32
CA GLY A 487 18.72 31.06 -2.84
C GLY A 487 19.64 31.73 -3.86
N LEU A 488 19.46 31.45 -5.16
CA LEU A 488 20.23 32.08 -6.23
C LEU A 488 19.93 33.58 -6.33
N ASP A 489 18.67 33.99 -6.15
CA ASP A 489 18.29 35.40 -6.14
C ASP A 489 19.00 36.18 -5.04
N ILE A 490 19.17 35.58 -3.86
CA ILE A 490 19.94 36.18 -2.76
C ILE A 490 21.41 36.34 -3.14
N ILE A 491 22.01 35.32 -3.77
CA ILE A 491 23.42 35.37 -4.19
C ILE A 491 23.61 36.41 -5.29
N ASN A 492 22.68 36.51 -6.25
CA ASN A 492 22.70 37.54 -7.28
C ASN A 492 22.66 38.95 -6.65
N ASP A 493 21.71 39.19 -5.75
CA ASP A 493 21.58 40.45 -5.00
C ASP A 493 22.86 40.81 -4.23
N LEU A 494 23.51 39.84 -3.57
CA LEU A 494 24.79 40.07 -2.89
C LEU A 494 25.92 40.38 -3.89
N SER A 495 26.01 39.67 -5.01
CA SER A 495 27.05 39.88 -6.03
C SER A 495 26.93 41.26 -6.69
N GLU A 496 25.72 41.75 -6.93
CA GLU A 496 25.48 43.09 -7.50
C GLU A 496 25.84 44.20 -6.52
N ARG A 497 25.54 44.02 -5.23
CA ARG A 497 25.77 45.03 -4.20
C ARG A 497 27.20 45.06 -3.68
N TYR A 498 27.94 43.96 -3.83
CA TYR A 498 29.34 43.83 -3.43
C TYR A 498 30.20 43.32 -4.59
N PRO A 499 30.33 44.07 -5.70
CA PRO A 499 31.00 43.60 -6.92
C PRO A 499 32.51 43.36 -6.76
N GLU A 500 33.14 43.94 -5.74
CA GLU A 500 34.55 43.73 -5.42
C GLU A 500 34.81 42.43 -4.64
N ASP A 501 33.75 41.80 -4.13
CA ASP A 501 33.81 40.57 -3.33
C ASP A 501 33.55 39.37 -4.23
N ASN A 502 34.61 38.89 -4.88
CA ASN A 502 34.56 37.80 -5.86
C ASN A 502 34.08 36.47 -5.27
N ASP A 503 34.03 36.32 -3.95
CA ASP A 503 33.52 35.11 -3.31
C ASP A 503 32.04 34.90 -3.62
N PHE A 504 31.24 35.96 -3.79
CA PHE A 504 29.84 35.80 -4.21
C PHE A 504 29.70 35.26 -5.63
N LEU A 505 30.64 35.57 -6.53
CA LEU A 505 30.70 34.95 -7.86
C LEU A 505 31.07 33.47 -7.76
N ASN A 506 32.01 33.12 -6.88
CA ASN A 506 32.36 31.72 -6.60
C ASN A 506 31.16 30.95 -6.04
N TYR A 507 30.43 31.53 -5.07
CA TYR A 507 29.18 30.96 -4.55
C TYR A 507 28.10 30.84 -5.61
N LYS A 508 27.99 31.81 -6.54
CA LYS A 508 27.04 31.76 -7.65
C LYS A 508 27.35 30.59 -8.58
N ALA A 509 28.61 30.41 -8.98
CA ALA A 509 29.03 29.28 -9.80
C ALA A 509 28.70 27.94 -9.11
N TYR A 510 29.05 27.83 -7.82
CA TYR A 510 28.71 26.68 -6.99
C TYR A 510 27.21 26.44 -6.88
N TRP A 511 26.38 27.50 -6.86
CA TRP A 511 24.92 27.37 -6.79
C TRP A 511 24.32 26.89 -8.10
N LEU A 512 24.81 27.40 -9.22
CA LEU A 512 24.37 27.06 -10.57
C LEU A 512 24.59 25.58 -10.89
N GLN A 513 25.63 24.97 -10.30
CA GLN A 513 25.84 23.51 -10.31
C GLN A 513 24.61 22.75 -9.79
N TYR A 514 24.04 23.14 -8.64
CA TYR A 514 22.85 22.48 -8.08
C TYR A 514 21.58 22.69 -8.91
N LEU A 515 21.54 23.76 -9.70
CA LEU A 515 20.46 24.02 -10.66
C LEU A 515 20.66 23.30 -12.00
N GLY A 516 21.76 22.55 -12.16
CA GLY A 516 22.11 21.88 -13.42
C GLY A 516 22.52 22.83 -14.55
N LYS A 517 22.81 24.10 -14.24
CA LYS A 517 23.20 25.13 -15.22
C LYS A 517 24.70 25.10 -15.46
N ARG A 518 25.15 24.05 -16.12
CA ARG A 518 26.57 23.73 -16.32
C ARG A 518 27.35 24.87 -16.99
N GLU A 519 26.90 25.35 -18.15
CA GLU A 519 27.64 26.32 -18.95
C GLU A 519 27.80 27.65 -18.21
N GLU A 520 26.75 28.13 -17.55
CA GLU A 520 26.79 29.37 -16.75
C GLU A 520 27.74 29.23 -15.54
N ALA A 521 27.72 28.06 -14.86
CA ALA A 521 28.62 27.81 -13.73
C ALA A 521 30.09 27.80 -14.17
N LEU A 522 30.39 27.12 -15.27
CA LEU A 522 31.73 27.00 -15.83
C LEU A 522 32.27 28.34 -16.33
N GLU A 523 31.45 29.15 -17.01
CA GLU A 523 31.85 30.48 -17.48
C GLU A 523 32.29 31.39 -16.31
N ILE A 524 31.52 31.40 -15.22
CA ILE A 524 31.81 32.24 -14.05
C ILE A 524 33.08 31.76 -13.33
N ILE A 525 33.22 30.45 -13.10
CA ILE A 525 34.37 29.95 -12.33
C ILE A 525 35.67 29.98 -13.13
N GLN A 526 35.62 29.78 -14.46
CA GLN A 526 36.78 29.95 -15.34
C GLN A 526 37.27 31.39 -15.34
N ASP A 527 36.36 32.36 -15.46
CA ASP A 527 36.72 33.78 -15.40
C ASP A 527 37.32 34.16 -14.03
N LEU A 528 36.85 33.56 -12.93
CA LEU A 528 37.45 33.77 -11.60
C LEU A 528 38.87 33.23 -11.50
N VAL A 529 39.10 32.00 -11.97
CA VAL A 529 40.42 31.36 -11.97
C VAL A 529 41.39 32.09 -12.90
N ASP A 530 40.93 32.58 -14.06
CA ASP A 530 41.76 33.35 -14.99
C ASP A 530 42.17 34.72 -14.42
N ARG A 531 41.26 35.39 -13.70
CA ARG A 531 41.53 36.70 -13.08
C ARG A 531 42.35 36.59 -11.80
N ILE A 532 42.16 35.52 -11.02
CA ILE A 532 42.77 35.30 -9.70
C ILE A 532 43.34 33.87 -9.63
N PRO A 533 44.41 33.58 -10.39
CA PRO A 533 44.94 32.22 -10.54
C PRO A 533 45.60 31.66 -9.27
N ASP A 534 45.97 32.52 -8.32
CA ASP A 534 46.65 32.09 -7.09
C ASP A 534 45.65 31.73 -5.97
N ASN A 535 44.34 31.69 -6.24
CA ASN A 535 43.32 31.34 -5.25
C ASN A 535 42.91 29.86 -5.35
N GLY A 536 43.48 29.03 -4.48
CA GLY A 536 43.19 27.59 -4.43
C GLY A 536 41.71 27.25 -4.19
N MET A 537 40.94 28.10 -3.50
CA MET A 537 39.50 27.87 -3.28
C MET A 537 38.71 27.93 -4.59
N TYR A 538 39.09 28.81 -5.52
CA TYR A 538 38.40 28.91 -6.81
C TYR A 538 38.71 27.70 -7.69
N HIS A 539 39.94 27.20 -7.65
CA HIS A 539 40.31 25.93 -8.27
C HIS A 539 39.57 24.73 -7.65
N ASP A 540 39.38 24.70 -6.31
CA ASP A 540 38.59 23.63 -5.67
C ASP A 540 37.11 23.68 -6.09
N THR A 541 36.48 24.86 -6.09
CA THR A 541 35.11 25.02 -6.60
C THR A 541 35.02 24.63 -8.06
N TYR A 542 36.01 24.99 -8.88
CA TYR A 542 36.04 24.62 -10.30
C TYR A 542 36.08 23.10 -10.47
N GLY A 543 36.97 22.43 -9.74
CA GLY A 543 37.03 20.98 -9.70
C GLY A 543 35.71 20.35 -9.23
N GLU A 544 35.04 20.92 -8.23
CA GLU A 544 33.75 20.41 -7.72
C GLU A 544 32.61 20.54 -8.74
N ILE A 545 32.55 21.66 -9.46
CA ILE A 545 31.59 21.86 -10.55
C ILE A 545 31.82 20.82 -11.64
N LEU A 546 33.06 20.63 -12.08
CA LEU A 546 33.43 19.64 -13.10
C LEU A 546 33.11 18.21 -12.64
N MET A 547 33.45 17.86 -11.39
CA MET A 547 33.15 16.57 -10.79
C MET A 547 31.64 16.27 -10.77
N TYR A 548 30.81 17.27 -10.46
CA TYR A 548 29.35 17.11 -10.43
C TYR A 548 28.77 16.85 -11.82
N PHE A 549 29.36 17.43 -12.85
CA PHE A 549 29.00 17.15 -14.24
C PHE A 549 29.77 15.98 -14.86
N GLU A 550 30.39 15.15 -14.01
CA GLU A 550 31.09 13.91 -14.38
C GLU A 550 32.31 14.11 -15.30
N GLU A 551 32.88 15.32 -15.34
CA GLU A 551 34.12 15.65 -16.06
C GLU A 551 35.33 15.42 -15.15
N TYR A 552 35.56 14.14 -14.82
CA TYR A 552 36.51 13.74 -13.79
C TYR A 552 37.97 14.03 -14.16
N GLU A 553 38.36 13.90 -15.44
CA GLU A 553 39.73 14.20 -15.88
C GLU A 553 40.10 15.67 -15.65
N GLU A 554 39.23 16.60 -16.06
CA GLU A 554 39.41 18.03 -15.84
C GLU A 554 39.32 18.36 -14.34
N ALA A 555 38.36 17.77 -13.62
CA ALA A 555 38.21 17.97 -12.18
C ALA A 555 39.49 17.62 -11.42
N THR A 556 40.16 16.52 -11.77
CA THR A 556 41.42 16.12 -11.11
C THR A 556 42.52 17.16 -11.29
N LYS A 557 42.61 17.82 -12.45
CA LYS A 557 43.61 18.88 -12.70
C LYS A 557 43.35 20.09 -11.81
N GLU A 558 42.10 20.52 -11.72
CA GLU A 558 41.74 21.68 -10.91
C GLU A 558 41.89 21.41 -9.41
N PHE A 559 41.53 20.21 -8.93
CA PHE A 559 41.83 19.83 -7.55
C PHE A 559 43.32 19.75 -7.27
N GLN A 560 44.14 19.29 -8.22
CA GLN A 560 45.60 19.32 -8.08
C GLN A 560 46.13 20.76 -8.00
N ASN A 561 45.66 21.66 -8.86
CA ASN A 561 46.01 23.08 -8.81
C ASN A 561 45.64 23.69 -7.44
N ALA A 562 44.44 23.39 -6.93
CA ALA A 562 44.00 23.83 -5.60
C ALA A 562 44.95 23.36 -4.49
N LEU A 563 45.39 22.10 -4.53
CA LEU A 563 46.31 21.50 -3.55
C LEU A 563 47.75 22.02 -3.67
N GLU A 564 48.18 22.43 -4.86
CA GLU A 564 49.51 23.02 -5.10
C GLU A 564 49.61 24.46 -4.60
N LEU A 565 48.51 25.22 -4.69
CA LEU A 565 48.51 26.66 -4.43
C LEU A 565 48.52 27.02 -2.94
N VAL A 566 47.93 26.22 -2.04
CA VAL A 566 48.06 26.40 -0.56
C VAL A 566 47.83 25.08 0.18
N SER A 567 48.80 24.60 0.97
CA SER A 567 48.74 23.27 1.61
C SER A 567 48.08 23.20 3.00
N GLU A 568 47.60 24.32 3.56
CA GLU A 568 47.10 24.41 4.95
C GLU A 568 45.68 25.02 5.11
N ASP A 569 44.96 25.26 4.02
CA ASP A 569 43.62 25.84 4.09
C ASP A 569 42.55 24.86 4.64
N TRP A 570 41.44 25.41 5.12
CA TRP A 570 40.35 24.68 5.78
C TRP A 570 39.63 23.67 4.87
N TYR A 571 39.72 23.81 3.54
CA TYR A 571 39.04 22.93 2.58
C TYR A 571 39.94 21.79 2.06
N ILE A 572 41.24 21.78 2.38
CA ILE A 572 42.23 20.88 1.77
C ILE A 572 41.93 19.40 1.98
N TYR A 573 41.45 19.01 3.16
CA TYR A 573 41.05 17.62 3.40
C TYR A 573 39.87 17.21 2.52
N GLN A 574 38.94 18.14 2.24
CA GLN A 574 37.79 17.90 1.36
C GLN A 574 38.29 17.73 -0.08
N THR A 575 39.22 18.58 -0.53
CA THR A 575 39.83 18.50 -1.85
C THR A 575 40.52 17.16 -2.09
N TYR A 576 41.30 16.65 -1.12
CA TYR A 576 41.89 15.31 -1.22
C TYR A 576 40.83 14.21 -1.35
N ILE A 577 39.71 14.32 -0.63
CA ILE A 577 38.61 13.34 -0.72
C ILE A 577 37.93 13.43 -2.09
N LYS A 578 37.58 14.63 -2.56
CA LYS A 578 36.98 14.86 -3.90
C LYS A 578 37.89 14.33 -5.01
N LEU A 579 39.19 14.64 -4.94
CA LEU A 579 40.20 14.15 -5.89
C LEU A 579 40.27 12.61 -5.89
N GLY A 580 40.24 11.99 -4.71
CA GLY A 580 40.21 10.54 -4.58
C GLY A 580 38.96 9.90 -5.17
N ILE A 581 37.80 10.55 -5.04
CA ILE A 581 36.54 10.12 -5.68
C ILE A 581 36.66 10.20 -7.21
N CYS A 582 37.18 11.30 -7.76
CA CYS A 582 37.39 11.42 -9.20
C CYS A 582 38.32 10.33 -9.74
N TYR A 583 39.45 10.05 -9.06
CA TYR A 583 40.33 8.95 -9.47
C TYR A 583 39.67 7.58 -9.43
N LYS A 584 38.74 7.35 -8.48
CA LYS A 584 37.97 6.11 -8.44
C LYS A 584 37.05 5.99 -9.66
N GLU A 585 36.38 7.06 -10.07
CA GLU A 585 35.51 7.05 -11.26
C GLU A 585 36.31 6.91 -12.56
N LEU A 586 37.57 7.37 -12.58
CA LEU A 586 38.53 7.15 -13.66
C LEU A 586 39.20 5.76 -13.62
N GLU A 587 38.81 4.89 -12.69
CA GLU A 587 39.39 3.55 -12.47
C GLU A 587 40.89 3.55 -12.13
N ILE A 588 41.41 4.66 -11.59
CA ILE A 588 42.81 4.81 -11.14
C ILE A 588 42.88 4.54 -9.62
N TYR A 589 42.67 3.28 -9.25
CA TYR A 589 42.43 2.86 -7.86
C TYR A 589 43.58 3.15 -6.88
N ASP A 590 44.84 3.11 -7.33
CA ASP A 590 46.00 3.40 -6.48
C ASP A 590 45.99 4.87 -6.00
N LEU A 591 45.83 5.82 -6.93
CA LEU A 591 45.75 7.25 -6.62
C LEU A 591 44.47 7.58 -5.87
N ALA A 592 43.36 6.91 -6.20
CA ALA A 592 42.11 7.08 -5.47
C ALA A 592 42.28 6.75 -3.98
N LYS A 593 42.84 5.58 -3.66
CA LYS A 593 43.06 5.16 -2.27
C LYS A 593 44.06 6.05 -1.55
N GLU A 594 45.15 6.45 -2.20
CA GLU A 594 46.15 7.37 -1.64
C GLU A 594 45.51 8.69 -1.21
N ASN A 595 44.75 9.33 -2.10
CA ASN A 595 44.16 10.64 -1.84
C ASN A 595 43.04 10.58 -0.79
N LEU A 596 42.21 9.53 -0.80
CA LEU A 596 41.17 9.34 0.24
C LEU A 596 41.78 9.14 1.63
N LEU A 597 42.86 8.35 1.75
CA LEU A 597 43.56 8.15 3.02
C LEU A 597 44.23 9.45 3.51
N LYS A 598 44.82 10.22 2.59
CA LYS A 598 45.43 11.51 2.92
C LYS A 598 44.38 12.51 3.40
N GLY A 599 43.27 12.64 2.70
CA GLY A 599 42.13 13.46 3.12
C GLY A 599 41.64 13.07 4.51
N LYS A 600 41.42 11.77 4.77
CA LYS A 600 41.01 11.25 6.08
C LYS A 600 42.00 11.61 7.21
N SER A 601 43.30 11.50 6.95
CA SER A 601 44.33 11.85 7.93
C SER A 601 44.27 13.34 8.31
N LEU A 602 44.14 14.22 7.32
CA LEU A 602 44.03 15.66 7.52
C LEU A 602 42.71 16.06 8.21
N THR A 603 41.60 15.38 7.92
CA THR A 603 40.34 15.58 8.62
C THR A 603 40.45 15.30 10.12
N SER A 604 41.37 14.42 10.52
CA SER A 604 41.60 14.07 11.94
C SER A 604 42.48 15.08 12.68
N GLU A 605 43.23 15.92 11.95
CA GLU A 605 44.19 16.88 12.49
C GLU A 605 43.62 18.32 12.57
N GLN A 606 42.66 18.69 11.71
CA GLN A 606 42.08 20.03 11.67
C GLN A 606 40.89 20.20 12.65
N THR A 607 40.84 21.34 13.35
CA THR A 607 39.78 21.68 14.31
C THR A 607 38.64 22.46 13.63
N PHE A 608 37.59 21.77 13.17
CA PHE A 608 36.35 22.38 12.67
C PHE A 608 35.10 21.66 13.21
N ASP A 609 33.92 22.23 12.91
CA ASP A 609 32.60 21.71 13.29
C ASP A 609 32.55 20.16 13.25
N PRO A 610 32.27 19.48 14.38
CA PRO A 610 32.30 18.02 14.48
C PRO A 610 31.40 17.30 13.47
N GLU A 611 30.30 17.92 13.07
CA GLU A 611 29.33 17.34 12.14
C GLU A 611 29.88 17.29 10.71
N THR A 612 30.48 18.40 10.25
CA THR A 612 31.18 18.48 8.96
C THR A 612 32.37 17.53 8.90
N GLN A 613 33.12 17.41 10.01
CA GLN A 613 34.26 16.49 10.13
C GLN A 613 33.82 15.02 9.97
N GLN A 614 32.79 14.59 10.70
CA GLN A 614 32.26 13.22 10.62
C GLN A 614 31.72 12.90 9.23
N LYS A 615 31.03 13.85 8.59
CA LYS A 615 30.50 13.68 7.23
C LYS A 615 31.59 13.35 6.22
N TRP A 616 32.70 14.09 6.22
CA TRP A 616 33.80 13.87 5.27
C TRP A 616 34.62 12.61 5.60
N LEU A 617 34.81 12.27 6.87
CA LEU A 617 35.42 10.98 7.26
C LEU A 617 34.61 9.79 6.73
N ALA A 618 33.28 9.84 6.88
CA ALA A 618 32.39 8.80 6.38
C ALA A 618 32.43 8.67 4.85
N ILE A 619 32.49 9.79 4.13
CA ILE A 619 32.64 9.79 2.66
C ILE A 619 33.96 9.11 2.28
N ALA A 620 35.07 9.49 2.91
CA ALA A 620 36.37 8.88 2.63
C ALA A 620 36.35 7.35 2.86
N ASP A 621 35.80 6.90 3.99
CA ASP A 621 35.73 5.47 4.34
C ASP A 621 34.86 4.66 3.38
N LEU A 622 33.73 5.23 2.94
CA LEU A 622 32.86 4.59 1.94
C LEU A 622 33.62 4.28 0.65
N PHE A 623 34.31 5.27 0.08
CA PHE A 623 34.99 5.10 -1.19
C PHE A 623 36.24 4.23 -1.06
N ILE A 624 36.95 4.26 0.08
CA ILE A 624 38.05 3.32 0.36
C ILE A 624 37.53 1.88 0.35
N LEU A 625 36.42 1.60 1.04
CA LEU A 625 35.81 0.27 1.06
C LEU A 625 35.36 -0.21 -0.32
N GLN A 626 34.83 0.69 -1.16
CA GLN A 626 34.46 0.35 -2.54
C GLN A 626 35.68 -0.04 -3.35
N ILE A 627 36.79 0.70 -3.26
CA ILE A 627 38.03 0.41 -3.98
C ILE A 627 38.62 -0.95 -3.56
N GLU A 628 38.53 -1.30 -2.27
CA GLU A 628 39.01 -2.59 -1.73
C GLU A 628 38.25 -3.81 -2.27
N GLN A 629 37.12 -3.64 -2.96
CA GLN A 629 36.43 -4.73 -3.65
C GLN A 629 36.98 -4.99 -5.08
N PHE A 630 37.77 -4.06 -5.62
CA PHE A 630 38.32 -4.11 -6.98
C PHE A 630 39.84 -4.36 -7.03
N LEU A 631 40.55 -4.22 -5.90
CA LEU A 631 41.96 -4.58 -5.68
C LEU A 631 42.06 -5.98 -5.07
#